data_AF-A0A3A4S0R4-F1
#
_entry.id   AF-A0A3A4S0R4-F1
#
_cell.length_a   1.000
_cell.length_b   1.000
_cell.length_c   1.000
_cell.angle_alpha   90.00
_cell.angle_beta   90.00
_cell.angle_gamma   90.00
#
_symmetry.space_group_name_H-M   'P 1'
#
loop_
_entity.id
_entity.type
_entity.pdbx_description
1 polymer ?
#
loop_
_entity_poly.entity_id
_entity_poly.type
_entity_poly.pdbx_seq_one_letter_code
_entity_poly.pdbx_strand_id
1 'polypeptide(L)'
;MLKFQAIEEKRLLIINCPPELDYVYASNILSKIYFEKEGKYSSYNSFVNLSSLEKNNLNLSAYMESMRVYFSMKPKDIPVRIAVLVRPEFIDSISMVHKVTSEFNNISLLISTKPEECASFLNVDPEAILGSS
;
A
#
# COMPACT_ATOMS: atom_id res chain seq x y z
N MET A 1 6.04 -14.92 -7.54
CA MET A 1 5.39 -14.00 -8.51
C MET A 1 4.80 -12.83 -7.74
N LEU A 2 5.38 -11.64 -7.87
CA LEU A 2 4.90 -10.41 -7.20
C LEU A 2 3.58 -9.98 -7.84
N LYS A 3 2.48 -10.04 -7.09
CA LYS A 3 1.12 -9.78 -7.58
C LYS A 3 0.57 -8.51 -6.92
N PHE A 4 0.61 -7.41 -7.66
CA PHE A 4 -0.41 -6.39 -7.51
C PHE A 4 -1.35 -6.48 -8.73
N GLN A 5 -2.60 -6.10 -8.53
CA GLN A 5 -3.62 -6.00 -9.58
C GLN A 5 -3.98 -4.54 -9.76
N ALA A 6 -4.00 -4.05 -10.99
CA ALA A 6 -4.50 -2.72 -11.32
C ALA A 6 -5.94 -2.82 -11.82
N ILE A 7 -6.86 -2.14 -11.15
CA ILE A 7 -8.24 -1.93 -11.59
C ILE A 7 -8.26 -0.56 -12.26
N GLU A 8 -8.08 -0.53 -13.59
CA GLU A 8 -7.77 0.70 -14.31
C GLU A 8 -8.93 1.70 -14.28
N GLU A 9 -10.17 1.22 -14.41
CA GLU A 9 -11.38 2.03 -14.38
C GLU A 9 -11.61 2.71 -13.03
N LYS A 10 -11.12 2.11 -11.94
CA LYS A 10 -11.19 2.67 -10.58
C LYS A 10 -9.91 3.42 -10.18
N ARG A 11 -8.89 3.46 -11.04
CA ARG A 11 -7.53 3.97 -10.72
C ARG A 11 -7.01 3.43 -9.38
N LEU A 12 -7.17 2.13 -9.18
CA LEU A 12 -6.89 1.44 -7.92
C LEU A 12 -5.85 0.33 -8.12
N LEU A 13 -4.90 0.23 -7.20
CA LEU A 13 -4.01 -0.91 -7.05
C LEU A 13 -4.43 -1.76 -5.87
N ILE A 14 -4.50 -3.07 -6.08
CA ILE A 14 -4.71 -4.08 -5.05
C ILE A 14 -3.39 -4.83 -4.85
N ILE A 15 -2.81 -4.72 -3.66
CA ILE A 15 -1.53 -5.34 -3.31
C ILE A 15 -1.79 -6.38 -2.22
N ASN A 16 -1.76 -7.66 -2.59
CA ASN A 16 -1.92 -8.76 -1.63
C ASN A 16 -0.55 -9.25 -1.19
N CYS A 17 -0.19 -8.96 0.06
CA CYS A 17 1.09 -9.37 0.60
C CYS A 17 1.06 -10.84 1.07
N PRO A 18 2.22 -11.52 1.04
CA PRO A 18 2.36 -12.87 1.56
C PRO A 18 2.27 -12.90 3.10
N PRO A 19 2.10 -14.10 3.68
CA PRO A 19 2.14 -14.28 5.13
C PRO A 19 3.45 -13.87 5.80
N GLU A 20 4.55 -13.85 5.05
CA GLU A 20 5.86 -13.38 5.53
C GLU A 20 6.29 -12.16 4.74
N LEU A 21 6.37 -11.01 5.40
CA LEU A 21 6.81 -9.76 4.78
C LEU A 21 8.26 -9.48 5.15
N ASP A 22 9.11 -9.35 4.13
CA ASP A 22 10.49 -8.90 4.26
C ASP A 22 10.76 -7.63 3.43
N TYR A 23 11.92 -7.04 3.64
CA TYR A 23 12.35 -5.84 2.93
C TYR A 23 12.47 -6.05 1.42
N VAL A 24 12.95 -7.22 0.98
CA VAL A 24 13.20 -7.50 -0.44
C VAL A 24 11.88 -7.51 -1.19
N TYR A 25 10.87 -8.20 -0.66
CA TYR A 25 9.53 -8.24 -1.21
C TYR A 25 8.93 -6.83 -1.26
N ALA A 26 8.97 -6.11 -0.15
CA ALA A 26 8.36 -4.78 -0.06
C ALA A 26 9.01 -3.77 -1.03
N SER A 27 10.34 -3.75 -1.10
CA SER A 27 11.10 -2.87 -2.00
C SER A 27 10.87 -3.22 -3.48
N ASN A 28 10.79 -4.52 -3.80
CA ASN A 28 10.50 -4.98 -5.16
C ASN A 28 9.09 -4.57 -5.62
N ILE A 29 8.09 -4.61 -4.74
CA ILE A 29 6.74 -4.13 -5.07
C ILE A 29 6.74 -2.63 -5.39
N LEU A 30 7.34 -1.81 -4.53
CA LEU A 30 7.39 -0.36 -4.74
C LEU A 30 8.09 -0.01 -6.06
N SER A 31 9.23 -0.65 -6.32
CA SER A 31 9.99 -0.48 -7.56
C SER A 31 9.17 -0.91 -8.78
N LYS A 32 8.48 -2.06 -8.70
CA LYS A 32 7.65 -2.55 -9.79
C LYS A 32 6.51 -1.59 -10.10
N ILE A 33 5.77 -1.11 -9.10
CA ILE A 33 4.69 -0.12 -9.30
C ILE A 33 5.20 1.15 -9.98
N TYR A 34 6.42 1.58 -9.64
CA TYR A 34 7.02 2.78 -10.22
C TYR A 34 7.45 2.59 -11.67
N PHE A 35 8.11 1.47 -12.01
CA PHE A 35 8.60 1.25 -13.38
C PHE A 35 7.56 0.65 -14.32
N GLU A 36 6.48 0.07 -13.79
CA GLU A 36 5.43 -0.53 -14.60
C GLU A 36 4.57 0.54 -15.29
N LYS A 37 4.34 0.34 -16.60
CA LYS A 37 3.57 1.26 -17.45
C LYS A 37 4.05 2.71 -17.34
N GLU A 38 5.37 2.92 -17.37
CA GLU A 38 6.00 4.26 -17.31
C GLU A 38 5.56 5.07 -16.06
N GLY A 39 5.31 4.38 -14.95
CA GLY A 39 4.91 5.01 -13.69
C GLY A 39 3.45 5.44 -13.63
N LYS A 40 2.60 5.07 -14.60
CA LYS A 40 1.15 5.31 -14.59
C LYS A 40 0.52 4.95 -13.24
N TYR A 41 0.87 3.78 -12.72
CA TYR A 41 0.32 3.22 -11.48
C TYR A 41 0.79 3.93 -10.21
N SER A 42 1.87 4.72 -10.26
CA SER A 42 2.30 5.54 -9.12
C SER A 42 1.25 6.59 -8.71
N SER A 43 0.37 6.99 -9.63
CA SER A 43 -0.71 7.96 -9.41
C SER A 43 -2.04 7.34 -8.97
N TYR A 44 -2.08 6.02 -8.75
CA TYR A 44 -3.30 5.31 -8.39
C TYR A 44 -3.46 5.24 -6.87
N ASN A 45 -4.70 5.23 -6.41
CA ASN A 45 -5.02 4.84 -5.03
C ASN A 45 -4.57 3.40 -4.81
N SER A 46 -4.26 3.03 -3.58
CA SER A 46 -3.72 1.70 -3.27
C SER A 46 -4.41 1.08 -2.06
N PHE A 47 -4.85 -0.16 -2.22
CA PHE A 47 -5.20 -1.05 -1.13
C PHE A 47 -4.05 -2.03 -0.90
N VAL A 48 -3.52 -2.09 0.31
CA VAL A 48 -2.46 -3.02 0.73
C VAL A 48 -3.04 -3.98 1.75
N ASN A 49 -3.11 -5.25 1.39
CA ASN A 49 -3.63 -6.30 2.23
C ASN A 49 -2.51 -7.05 2.96
N LEU A 50 -2.40 -6.80 4.27
CA LEU A 50 -1.53 -7.50 5.22
C LEU A 50 -2.33 -8.42 6.15
N SER A 51 -3.60 -8.72 5.87
CA SER A 51 -4.44 -9.54 6.78
C SER A 51 -3.95 -10.99 6.90
N SER A 52 -3.19 -11.48 5.91
CA SER A 52 -2.55 -12.79 5.90
C SER A 52 -1.21 -12.81 6.64
N LEU A 53 -0.68 -11.66 7.08
CA LEU A 53 0.64 -11.55 7.69
C LEU A 53 0.70 -12.39 8.96
N GLU A 54 1.59 -13.35 9.01
CA GLU A 54 1.88 -14.20 10.17
C GLU A 54 3.21 -13.81 10.82
N LYS A 55 4.17 -13.32 10.03
CA LYS A 55 5.48 -12.91 10.50
C LYS A 55 5.95 -11.64 9.83
N ASN A 56 6.24 -10.63 10.64
CA ASN A 56 6.81 -9.37 10.18
C ASN A 56 8.34 -9.40 10.35
N ASN A 57 9.07 -9.65 9.26
CA ASN A 57 10.54 -9.59 9.20
C ASN A 57 11.01 -8.29 8.54
N LEU A 58 10.13 -7.30 8.43
CA LEU A 58 10.43 -6.07 7.73
C LEU A 58 11.49 -5.29 8.49
N ASN A 59 12.62 -5.03 7.82
CA ASN A 59 13.56 -4.02 8.30
C ASN A 59 12.90 -2.65 8.14
N LEU A 60 12.26 -2.17 9.21
CA LEU A 60 11.45 -0.95 9.20
C LEU A 60 12.25 0.26 8.72
N SER A 61 13.49 0.45 9.20
CA SER A 61 14.33 1.57 8.79
C SER A 61 14.63 1.55 7.29
N ALA A 62 15.04 0.41 6.75
CA ALA A 62 15.31 0.27 5.32
C ALA A 62 14.04 0.44 4.47
N TYR A 63 12.92 -0.10 4.94
CA TYR A 63 11.65 0.04 4.27
C TYR A 63 11.16 1.49 4.25
N MET A 64 11.29 2.22 5.37
CA MET A 64 10.95 3.65 5.44
C MET A 64 11.74 4.47 4.42
N GLU A 65 13.04 4.22 4.25
CA GLU A 65 13.84 4.87 3.21
C GLU A 65 13.34 4.54 1.80
N SER A 66 13.01 3.28 1.53
CA SER A 66 12.41 2.89 0.24
C SER A 66 11.05 3.56 -0.01
N MET A 67 10.24 3.73 1.02
CA MET A 67 8.97 4.47 0.93
C MET A 67 9.20 5.95 0.63
N ARG A 68 10.17 6.59 1.29
CA ARG A 68 10.54 7.99 1.01
C ARG A 68 10.95 8.17 -0.44
N VAL A 69 11.82 7.30 -0.93
CA VAL A 69 12.25 7.32 -2.34
C VAL A 69 11.03 7.14 -3.25
N TYR A 70 10.23 6.11 -3.03
CA TYR A 70 9.02 5.83 -3.81
C TYR A 70 8.05 7.02 -3.85
N PHE A 71 7.77 7.64 -2.70
CA PHE A 71 6.86 8.79 -2.62
C PHE A 71 7.44 10.08 -3.21
N SER A 72 8.75 10.29 -3.08
CA SER A 72 9.44 11.44 -3.69
C SER A 72 9.35 11.45 -5.22
N MET A 73 9.18 10.27 -5.82
CA MET A 73 9.04 10.09 -7.26
C MET A 73 7.59 10.21 -7.76
N LYS A 74 6.60 10.32 -6.87
CA LYS A 74 5.19 10.47 -7.28
C LYS A 74 4.88 11.90 -7.74
N PRO A 75 3.95 12.08 -8.69
CA PRO A 75 3.44 13.40 -9.05
C PRO A 75 2.87 14.12 -7.82
N LYS A 76 3.37 15.32 -7.52
CA LYS A 76 3.00 16.09 -6.30
C LYS A 76 1.62 16.72 -6.38
N ASP A 77 1.09 16.84 -7.59
CA ASP A 77 -0.20 17.44 -7.94
C ASP A 77 -1.38 16.46 -7.87
N ILE A 78 -1.11 15.16 -7.76
CA ILE A 78 -2.13 14.13 -7.69
C ILE A 78 -2.24 13.60 -6.25
N PRO A 79 -3.38 13.80 -5.56
CA PRO A 79 -3.64 13.17 -4.28
C PRO A 79 -3.74 11.66 -4.43
N VAL A 80 -3.01 10.92 -3.59
CA VAL A 80 -3.02 9.45 -3.56
C VAL A 80 -3.43 8.96 -2.18
N ARG A 81 -4.44 8.09 -2.13
CA ARG A 81 -4.89 7.43 -0.91
C ARG A 81 -4.33 6.01 -0.85
N ILE A 82 -3.79 5.64 0.31
CA ILE A 82 -3.29 4.31 0.61
C ILE A 82 -4.07 3.78 1.81
N ALA A 83 -4.80 2.68 1.65
CA ALA A 83 -5.42 1.96 2.75
C ALA A 83 -4.68 0.66 3.00
N VAL A 84 -4.32 0.39 4.24
CA VAL A 84 -3.62 -0.81 4.67
C VAL A 84 -4.55 -1.60 5.59
N LEU A 85 -4.94 -2.80 5.16
CA LEU A 85 -5.64 -3.75 6.01
C LEU A 85 -4.62 -4.61 6.74
N VAL A 86 -4.67 -4.66 8.06
CA VAL A 86 -3.71 -5.40 8.89
C VAL A 86 -4.44 -6.10 10.04
N ARG A 87 -3.90 -7.21 10.54
CA ARG A 87 -4.44 -7.83 11.76
C ARG A 87 -4.12 -6.98 13.00
N PRO A 88 -4.99 -6.96 14.04
CA PRO A 88 -4.81 -6.10 15.20
C PRO A 88 -3.43 -6.19 15.86
N GLU A 89 -2.84 -7.38 15.94
CA GLU A 89 -1.55 -7.60 16.60
C GLU A 89 -0.34 -6.97 15.87
N PHE A 90 -0.50 -6.59 14.59
CA PHE A 90 0.57 -5.97 13.80
C PHE A 90 0.39 -4.47 13.59
N ILE A 91 -0.72 -3.88 14.06
CA ILE A 91 -1.04 -2.47 13.79
C ILE A 91 0.07 -1.52 14.27
N ASP A 92 0.58 -1.74 15.48
CA ASP A 92 1.64 -0.93 16.07
C ASP A 92 2.94 -1.04 15.26
N SER A 93 3.28 -2.25 14.78
CA SER A 93 4.48 -2.50 13.98
C SER A 93 4.48 -1.81 12.62
N ILE A 94 3.29 -1.52 12.07
CA ILE A 94 3.11 -0.86 10.77
C ILE A 94 2.78 0.64 10.94
N SER A 95 2.41 1.08 12.13
CA SER A 95 2.06 2.49 12.43
C SER A 95 3.18 3.48 12.09
N MET A 96 4.45 3.07 12.13
CA MET A 96 5.59 3.92 11.75
C MET A 96 5.53 4.39 10.29
N VAL A 97 4.75 3.71 9.43
CA VAL A 97 4.49 4.14 8.05
C VAL A 97 3.72 5.47 8.00
N HIS A 98 2.93 5.80 9.03
CA HIS A 98 2.30 7.13 9.16
C HIS A 98 3.34 8.25 9.21
N LYS A 99 4.49 8.01 9.84
CA LYS A 99 5.55 9.03 9.94
C LYS A 99 6.14 9.37 8.57
N VAL A 100 6.37 8.38 7.72
CA VAL A 100 6.90 8.63 6.37
C VAL A 100 5.85 9.29 5.50
N THR A 101 4.61 8.80 5.52
CA THR A 101 3.54 9.34 4.66
C THR A 101 3.18 10.78 5.02
N SER A 102 3.26 11.19 6.28
CA SER A 102 3.00 12.58 6.69
C SER A 102 4.06 13.58 6.22
N GLU A 103 5.23 13.12 5.76
CA GLU A 103 6.23 13.97 5.09
C GLU A 103 5.77 14.41 3.68
N PHE A 104 4.71 13.81 3.13
CA PHE A 104 4.21 14.05 1.78
C PHE A 104 2.74 14.53 1.78
N ASN A 105 2.54 15.81 1.51
CA ASN A 105 1.21 16.46 1.59
C ASN A 105 0.14 15.88 0.63
N ASN A 106 0.55 15.22 -0.45
CA ASN A 106 -0.36 14.63 -1.44
C ASN A 106 -0.66 13.15 -1.15
N ILE A 107 -0.17 12.59 -0.05
CA ILE A 107 -0.38 11.19 0.31
C ILE A 107 -1.21 11.10 1.58
N SER A 108 -2.30 10.35 1.53
CA SER A 108 -3.12 10.05 2.70
C SER A 108 -3.06 8.56 3.01
N LEU A 109 -2.83 8.21 4.26
CA LEU A 109 -2.72 6.83 4.72
C LEU A 109 -3.82 6.52 5.73
N LEU A 110 -4.50 5.39 5.53
CA LEU A 110 -5.33 4.72 6.54
C LEU A 110 -4.71 3.37 6.85
N ILE A 111 -4.51 3.06 8.12
CA ILE A 111 -4.23 1.69 8.59
C ILE A 111 -5.46 1.26 9.38
N SER A 112 -6.09 0.16 8.98
CA SER A 112 -7.28 -0.37 9.64
C SER A 112 -7.23 -1.90 9.76
N THR A 113 -8.02 -2.41 10.69
CA THR A 113 -8.30 -3.83 10.86
C THR A 113 -9.60 -4.26 10.17
N LYS A 114 -10.31 -3.30 9.56
CA LYS A 114 -11.63 -3.49 8.96
C LYS A 114 -11.62 -3.19 7.46
N PRO A 115 -11.96 -4.16 6.59
CA PRO A 115 -12.01 -3.96 5.15
C PRO A 115 -12.96 -2.83 4.72
N GLU A 116 -14.11 -2.69 5.38
CA GLU A 116 -15.11 -1.67 5.07
C GLU A 116 -14.59 -0.25 5.26
N GLU A 117 -13.74 -0.02 6.27
CA GLU A 117 -13.10 1.28 6.50
C GLU A 117 -12.10 1.58 5.38
N CYS A 118 -11.33 0.57 4.94
CA CYS A 118 -10.42 0.69 3.81
C CYS A 118 -11.16 1.03 2.51
N ALA A 119 -12.26 0.33 2.22
CA ALA A 119 -13.07 0.57 1.02
C ALA A 119 -13.66 2.00 1.01
N SER A 120 -14.23 2.41 2.14
CA SER A 120 -14.80 3.75 2.31
C SER A 120 -13.73 4.85 2.12
N PHE A 121 -12.55 4.69 2.72
CA PHE A 121 -11.45 5.65 2.57
C PHE A 121 -10.96 5.78 1.12
N LEU A 122 -10.90 4.66 0.39
CA LEU A 122 -10.51 4.63 -1.01
C LEU A 122 -11.64 5.07 -1.95
N ASN A 123 -12.86 5.27 -1.44
CA ASN A 123 -14.08 5.58 -2.19
C ASN A 123 -14.38 4.53 -3.27
N VAL A 124 -14.33 3.25 -2.89
CA VAL A 124 -14.63 2.11 -3.75
C VAL A 124 -15.54 1.11 -3.05
N ASP A 125 -16.23 0.27 -3.83
CA ASP A 125 -17.03 -0.82 -3.29
C ASP A 125 -16.14 -1.84 -2.55
N PRO A 126 -16.56 -2.39 -1.40
CA PRO A 126 -15.79 -3.39 -0.66
C PRO A 126 -15.40 -4.62 -1.50
N GLU A 127 -16.28 -5.03 -2.42
CA GLU A 127 -16.03 -6.14 -3.35
C GLU A 127 -14.79 -5.90 -4.24
N ALA A 128 -14.47 -4.63 -4.52
CA ALA A 128 -13.32 -4.25 -5.34
C ALA A 128 -11.97 -4.53 -4.66
N ILE A 129 -11.94 -4.55 -3.32
CA ILE A 129 -10.71 -4.76 -2.55
C ILE A 129 -10.65 -6.13 -1.88
N LEU A 130 -11.79 -6.79 -1.66
CA LEU A 130 -11.87 -8.14 -1.09
C LEU A 130 -11.74 -9.24 -2.16
N GLY A 131 -11.89 -8.88 -3.44
CA GLY A 131 -11.96 -9.82 -4.53
C GLY A 131 -13.30 -10.54 -4.53
N SER A 132 -14.00 -10.50 -5.66
CA SER A 132 -15.08 -11.45 -5.95
C SER A 132 -14.55 -12.86 -5.71
N SER A 133 -15.24 -13.61 -4.84
CA SER A 133 -14.91 -14.98 -4.45
C SER A 133 -14.77 -15.92 -5.64
#